data_AF-A0A5J5S641-F1
#
_entry.id   AF-A0A5J5S641-F1
#
_cell.length_a   1.000
_cell.length_b   1.000
_cell.length_c   1.000
_cell.angle_alpha   90.00
_cell.angle_beta   90.00
_cell.angle_gamma   90.00
#
_symmetry.space_group_name_H-M   'P 1'
#
loop_
_entity.id
_entity.type
_entity.pdbx_description
1 polymer ?
#
loop_
_entity_poly.entity_id
_entity_poly.type
_entity_poly.pdbx_seq_one_letter_code
_entity_poly.pdbx_strand_id
1 'polypeptide(L)'
;MSKRSKYDLDSIPQDPPYLQPGALVEIQPPEFGYEGPWHIATIVQRATPIHSNRFVVRFTHLFQDEKTGNRPLRMFNLGDIRPHPPPQRPRKFKNGDHADAYHNNGWWDGVIVQELKNGNYLFRFNSDNQWPKFVEFGVNKLRLHRTWFNGNWIPPLEASEIAVEEVQREEEPTKKTMEMEEYNERALVEVANDEDGPNRAWYAAIIVTPVGNKRYLIQYTTMRTDDNSGFFGKVMDTLHIRPRPPDIEVPDQFVMLDQVDAFYKGGWWKGVIIKVLSDDSKYHVYLATHEEMEFKHSELRLHQDWIDGKWTKPSPVI
;
A
#
# COMPACT_ATOMS: atom_id res chain seq x y z
N MET A 1 -54.28 13.23 -35.62
CA MET A 1 -52.95 13.87 -35.76
C MET A 1 -52.43 14.17 -34.35
N SER A 2 -51.60 13.29 -33.79
CA SER A 2 -51.03 13.47 -32.46
C SER A 2 -49.70 14.21 -32.60
N LYS A 3 -49.61 15.42 -32.04
CA LYS A 3 -48.38 16.21 -32.01
C LYS A 3 -47.39 15.53 -31.06
N ARG A 4 -46.32 14.93 -31.61
CA ARG A 4 -45.11 14.59 -30.85
C ARG A 4 -44.55 15.89 -30.29
N SER A 5 -44.57 16.04 -28.97
CA SER A 5 -43.81 17.06 -28.26
C SER A 5 -42.34 16.91 -28.63
N LYS A 6 -41.74 17.97 -29.20
CA LYS A 6 -40.28 18.09 -29.31
C LYS A 6 -39.76 18.26 -27.90
N TYR A 7 -38.99 17.31 -27.41
CA TYR A 7 -38.18 17.53 -26.21
C TYR A 7 -37.24 18.70 -26.50
N ASP A 8 -37.35 19.77 -25.71
CA ASP A 8 -36.41 20.88 -25.71
C ASP A 8 -35.02 20.34 -25.34
N LEU A 9 -34.09 20.33 -26.30
CA LEU A 9 -32.68 19.99 -26.05
C LEU A 9 -31.95 21.05 -25.18
N ASP A 10 -32.61 22.16 -24.86
CA ASP A 10 -32.00 23.31 -24.17
C ASP A 10 -32.15 23.26 -22.63
N SER A 11 -32.65 22.16 -22.07
CA SER A 11 -32.73 21.96 -20.61
C SER A 11 -31.95 20.73 -20.12
N ILE A 12 -30.83 20.43 -20.78
CA ILE A 12 -29.88 19.43 -20.27
C ILE A 12 -29.33 19.98 -18.94
N PRO A 13 -29.53 19.29 -17.79
CA PRO A 13 -28.95 19.72 -16.53
C PRO A 13 -27.44 19.80 -16.71
N GLN A 14 -26.88 21.00 -16.57
CA GLN A 14 -25.44 21.16 -16.63
C GLN A 14 -24.79 20.50 -15.43
N ASP A 15 -23.67 19.84 -15.69
CA ASP A 15 -22.91 19.17 -14.64
C ASP A 15 -22.39 20.20 -13.64
N PRO A 16 -22.37 19.88 -12.34
CA PRO A 16 -21.74 20.75 -11.37
C PRO A 16 -20.26 21.00 -11.74
N PRO A 17 -19.66 22.13 -11.33
CA PRO A 17 -18.32 22.53 -11.77
C PRO A 17 -17.23 21.45 -11.63
N TYR A 18 -17.27 20.63 -10.58
CA TYR A 18 -16.29 19.55 -10.35
C TYR A 18 -16.42 18.36 -11.31
N LEU A 19 -17.49 18.30 -12.11
CA LEU A 19 -17.72 17.27 -13.12
C LEU A 19 -17.56 17.79 -14.55
N GLN A 20 -17.15 19.05 -14.71
CA GLN A 20 -16.87 19.62 -16.01
C GLN A 20 -15.51 19.13 -16.54
N PRO A 21 -15.32 19.02 -17.87
CA PRO A 21 -14.02 18.71 -18.46
C PRO A 21 -12.89 19.59 -17.92
N GLY A 22 -11.78 18.96 -17.51
CA GLY A 22 -10.63 19.62 -16.90
C GLY A 22 -10.68 19.70 -15.37
N ALA A 23 -11.81 19.41 -14.73
CA ALA A 23 -11.91 19.43 -13.28
C ALA A 23 -11.05 18.33 -12.63
N LEU A 24 -10.35 18.69 -11.54
CA LEU A 24 -9.64 17.73 -10.69
C LEU A 24 -10.60 17.09 -9.69
N VAL A 25 -10.55 15.76 -9.66
CA VAL A 25 -11.38 14.92 -8.81
C VAL A 25 -10.53 13.87 -8.11
N GLU A 26 -11.05 13.32 -7.03
CA GLU A 26 -10.53 12.12 -6.41
C GLU A 26 -11.48 10.96 -6.67
N ILE A 27 -10.90 9.81 -6.98
CA ILE A 27 -11.62 8.58 -7.32
C ILE A 27 -11.04 7.44 -6.50
N GLN A 28 -11.91 6.63 -5.91
CA GLN A 28 -11.54 5.38 -5.26
C GLN A 28 -11.88 4.23 -6.22
N PRO A 29 -10.91 3.68 -6.96
CA PRO A 29 -11.23 2.68 -7.97
C PRO A 29 -11.70 1.37 -7.30
N PRO A 30 -12.84 0.79 -7.72
CA PRO A 30 -13.37 -0.42 -7.08
C PRO A 30 -12.42 -1.62 -7.12
N GLU A 31 -11.46 -1.64 -8.04
CA GLU A 31 -10.42 -2.67 -8.14
C GLU A 31 -9.43 -2.69 -6.96
N PHE A 32 -9.37 -1.62 -6.16
CA PHE A 32 -8.60 -1.57 -4.91
C PHE A 32 -9.47 -1.82 -3.67
N GLY A 33 -10.74 -2.18 -3.84
CA GLY A 33 -11.72 -2.37 -2.77
C GLY A 33 -12.27 -1.06 -2.19
N TYR A 34 -13.34 -1.17 -1.40
CA TYR A 34 -14.00 -0.02 -0.74
C TYR A 34 -13.16 0.61 0.39
N GLU A 35 -12.05 -0.02 0.75
CA GLU A 35 -11.06 0.47 1.72
C GLU A 35 -9.74 0.89 1.02
N GLY A 36 -9.76 1.04 -0.30
CA GLY A 36 -8.60 1.52 -1.06
C GLY A 36 -8.40 3.04 -0.93
N PRO A 37 -7.30 3.59 -1.45
CA PRO A 37 -7.03 5.01 -1.36
C PRO A 37 -7.79 5.80 -2.44
N TRP A 38 -7.95 7.09 -2.16
CA TRP A 38 -8.42 8.07 -3.13
C TRP A 38 -7.28 8.52 -4.04
N HIS A 39 -7.47 8.41 -5.36
CA HIS A 39 -6.51 8.80 -6.37
C HIS A 39 -6.97 10.02 -7.16
N ILE A 40 -6.04 10.92 -7.43
CA ILE A 40 -6.30 12.16 -8.18
C ILE A 40 -6.48 11.83 -9.67
N ALA A 41 -7.56 12.31 -10.26
CA ALA A 41 -7.85 12.21 -11.69
C ALA A 41 -8.40 13.53 -12.23
N THR A 42 -8.39 13.67 -13.56
CA THR A 42 -9.01 14.77 -14.28
C THR A 42 -10.23 14.26 -15.04
N ILE A 43 -11.35 14.96 -14.93
CA ILE A 43 -12.53 14.70 -15.78
C ILE A 43 -12.19 15.04 -17.23
N VAL A 44 -12.36 14.09 -18.13
CA VAL A 44 -12.20 14.33 -19.58
C VAL A 44 -13.54 14.71 -20.19
N GLN A 45 -14.58 13.92 -19.94
CA GLN A 45 -15.93 14.15 -20.43
C GLN A 45 -16.95 13.23 -19.75
N ARG A 46 -18.23 13.57 -19.87
CA ARG A 46 -19.32 12.63 -19.60
C ARG A 46 -19.37 11.56 -20.70
N ALA A 47 -19.64 10.31 -20.33
CA ALA A 47 -19.64 9.19 -21.28
C ALA A 47 -20.75 9.28 -22.32
N THR A 48 -21.93 9.81 -21.94
CA THR A 48 -22.97 10.20 -22.90
C THR A 48 -23.51 11.59 -22.54
N PRO A 49 -23.94 12.40 -23.53
CA PRO A 49 -24.44 13.76 -23.27
C PRO A 49 -25.73 13.82 -22.46
N ILE A 50 -26.48 12.72 -22.37
CA ILE A 50 -27.82 12.67 -21.81
C ILE A 50 -27.91 11.54 -20.77
N HIS A 51 -28.18 11.90 -19.52
CA HIS A 51 -28.52 11.02 -18.37
C HIS A 51 -27.51 9.93 -17.94
N SER A 52 -26.30 9.87 -18.50
CA SER A 52 -25.31 8.88 -18.04
C SER A 52 -24.63 9.32 -16.77
N ASN A 53 -24.76 8.57 -15.68
CA ASN A 53 -23.98 8.79 -14.45
C ASN A 53 -22.51 8.35 -14.56
N ARG A 54 -21.96 8.22 -15.77
CA ARG A 54 -20.58 7.78 -16.00
C ARG A 54 -19.72 8.87 -16.62
N PHE A 55 -18.50 8.96 -16.11
CA PHE A 55 -17.52 9.95 -16.54
C PHE A 55 -16.25 9.24 -17.00
N VAL A 56 -15.69 9.76 -18.09
CA VAL A 56 -14.39 9.38 -18.59
C VAL A 56 -13.35 10.26 -17.91
N VAL A 57 -12.36 9.63 -17.30
CA VAL A 57 -11.36 10.29 -16.47
C VAL A 57 -9.95 9.84 -16.87
N ARG A 58 -8.97 10.66 -16.51
CA ARG A 58 -7.55 10.37 -16.66
C ARG A 58 -6.87 10.49 -15.30
N PHE A 59 -6.22 9.43 -14.82
CA PHE A 59 -5.50 9.48 -13.55
C PHE A 59 -4.18 10.25 -13.64
N THR A 60 -3.81 10.87 -12.52
CA THR A 60 -2.58 11.68 -12.39
C THR A 60 -1.35 10.84 -12.06
N HIS A 61 -1.50 9.69 -11.41
CA HIS A 61 -0.37 8.84 -11.00
C HIS A 61 -0.61 7.34 -11.19
N LEU A 62 -1.78 6.95 -11.72
CA LEU A 62 -2.12 5.54 -11.95
C LEU A 62 -2.22 5.19 -13.44
N PHE A 63 -2.09 3.90 -13.71
CA PHE A 63 -2.30 3.25 -15.01
C PHE A 63 -1.40 3.75 -16.12
N GLN A 64 -0.28 4.39 -15.80
CA GLN A 64 0.71 4.69 -16.82
C GLN A 64 1.28 3.38 -17.37
N ASP A 65 1.09 3.16 -18.66
CA ASP A 65 1.68 2.04 -19.37
C ASP A 65 3.20 2.22 -19.39
N GLU A 66 3.93 1.25 -18.83
CA GLU A 66 5.38 1.34 -18.66
C GLU A 66 6.15 1.40 -19.98
N LYS A 67 5.57 0.85 -21.07
CA LYS A 67 6.23 0.77 -22.38
C LYS A 67 6.01 2.02 -23.22
N THR A 68 4.82 2.59 -23.16
CA THR A 68 4.39 3.70 -24.02
C THR A 68 4.32 5.03 -23.27
N GLY A 69 4.36 5.01 -21.94
CA GLY A 69 4.16 6.18 -21.09
C GLY A 69 2.73 6.73 -21.10
N ASN A 70 1.82 6.10 -21.85
CA ASN A 70 0.44 6.55 -21.99
C ASN A 70 -0.37 6.22 -20.75
N ARG A 71 -1.30 7.11 -20.39
CA ARG A 71 -2.29 6.86 -19.33
C ARG A 71 -3.66 6.63 -19.97
N PRO A 72 -4.18 5.39 -19.95
CA PRO A 72 -5.45 5.06 -20.57
C PRO A 72 -6.57 5.80 -19.85
N LEU A 73 -7.57 6.21 -20.64
CA LEU A 73 -8.80 6.76 -20.10
C LEU A 73 -9.62 5.65 -19.46
N ARG A 74 -10.23 5.95 -18.33
CA ARG A 74 -11.07 5.00 -17.57
C ARG A 74 -12.43 5.60 -17.33
N MET A 75 -13.43 4.76 -17.12
CA MET A 75 -14.82 5.19 -16.94
C MET A 75 -15.30 4.78 -15.55
N PHE A 76 -15.81 5.74 -14.79
CA PHE A 76 -16.33 5.53 -13.42
C PHE A 76 -17.73 6.07 -13.27
N ASN A 77 -18.48 5.57 -12.27
CA ASN A 77 -19.78 6.12 -11.94
C ASN A 77 -19.60 7.36 -11.07
N LEU A 78 -20.60 8.23 -11.08
CA LEU A 78 -20.64 9.44 -10.26
C LEU A 78 -20.42 9.16 -8.76
N GLY A 79 -20.92 8.02 -8.25
CA GLY A 79 -20.74 7.64 -6.85
C GLY A 79 -19.29 7.38 -6.44
N ASP A 80 -18.42 7.08 -7.40
CA ASP A 80 -17.00 6.78 -7.17
C ASP A 80 -16.13 8.05 -7.25
N ILE A 81 -16.73 9.21 -7.56
CA ILE A 81 -16.05 10.47 -7.87
C ILE A 81 -16.42 11.52 -6.83
N ARG A 82 -15.40 12.14 -6.22
CA ARG A 82 -15.56 13.34 -5.40
C ARG A 82 -14.68 14.47 -5.92
N PRO A 83 -14.99 15.76 -5.64
CA PRO A 83 -14.10 16.85 -5.97
C PRO A 83 -12.71 16.63 -5.37
N HIS A 84 -11.66 17.14 -6.00
CA HIS A 84 -10.38 17.26 -5.31
C HIS A 84 -10.49 18.41 -4.29
N PRO A 85 -10.26 18.17 -2.98
CA PRO A 85 -10.28 19.25 -2.01
C PRO A 85 -9.20 20.29 -2.37
N PRO A 86 -9.45 21.59 -2.18
CA PRO A 86 -8.43 22.62 -2.35
C PRO A 86 -7.19 22.31 -1.50
N PRO A 87 -6.00 22.79 -1.90
CA PRO A 87 -4.79 22.66 -1.09
C PRO A 87 -5.05 23.11 0.36
N GLN A 88 -4.63 22.30 1.33
CA GLN A 88 -4.84 22.57 2.74
C GLN A 88 -3.52 22.90 3.41
N ARG A 89 -3.55 23.83 4.37
CA ARG A 89 -2.39 24.13 5.21
C ARG A 89 -2.14 22.93 6.14
N PRO A 90 -0.87 22.59 6.40
CA PRO A 90 -0.54 21.61 7.42
C PRO A 90 -1.15 22.02 8.77
N ARG A 91 -1.80 21.06 9.44
CA ARG A 91 -2.41 21.26 10.76
C ARG A 91 -1.84 20.25 11.75
N LYS A 92 -1.83 20.62 13.03
CA LYS A 92 -1.51 19.65 14.08
C LYS A 92 -2.68 18.68 14.27
N PHE A 93 -2.33 17.42 14.47
CA PHE A 93 -3.26 16.36 14.82
C PHE A 93 -3.08 15.93 16.27
N LYS A 94 -4.12 15.34 16.84
CA LYS A 94 -4.12 14.72 18.17
C LYS A 94 -4.27 13.21 18.03
N ASN A 95 -3.87 12.46 19.07
CA ASN A 95 -4.20 11.05 19.18
C ASN A 95 -5.72 10.86 19.04
N GLY A 96 -6.11 9.92 18.17
CA GLY A 96 -7.50 9.61 17.85
C GLY A 96 -8.09 10.43 16.70
N ASP A 97 -7.41 11.46 16.19
CA ASP A 97 -7.90 12.23 15.05
C ASP A 97 -7.97 11.35 13.79
N HIS A 98 -9.06 11.46 13.04
CA HIS A 98 -9.18 10.84 11.72
C HIS A 98 -8.48 11.71 10.67
N ALA A 99 -7.60 11.09 9.88
CA ALA A 99 -6.82 11.76 8.85
C ALA A 99 -6.74 10.92 7.58
N ASP A 100 -6.50 11.57 6.45
CA ASP A 100 -6.01 10.90 5.24
C ASP A 100 -4.49 11.04 5.17
N ALA A 101 -3.79 9.95 4.90
CA ALA A 101 -2.35 9.93 4.66
C ALA A 101 -2.02 9.71 3.18
N TYR A 102 -1.14 10.53 2.61
CA TYR A 102 -0.66 10.36 1.25
C TYR A 102 0.43 9.29 1.20
N HIS A 103 0.10 8.14 0.62
CA HIS A 103 0.98 6.98 0.52
C HIS A 103 0.73 6.22 -0.78
N ASN A 104 1.79 5.76 -1.45
CA ASN A 104 1.73 5.03 -2.73
C ASN A 104 0.79 5.68 -3.77
N ASN A 105 0.96 6.98 -4.01
CA ASN A 105 0.20 7.77 -4.98
C ASN A 105 -1.31 7.91 -4.71
N GLY A 106 -1.75 7.68 -3.48
CA GLY A 106 -3.14 7.82 -3.07
C GLY A 106 -3.30 8.34 -1.64
N TRP A 107 -4.49 8.85 -1.34
CA TRP A 107 -4.89 9.29 0.00
C TRP A 107 -5.65 8.19 0.71
N TRP A 108 -5.06 7.65 1.77
CA TRP A 108 -5.61 6.55 2.57
C TRP A 108 -6.23 7.06 3.84
N ASP A 109 -7.40 6.55 4.21
CA ASP A 109 -8.03 6.90 5.48
C ASP A 109 -7.42 6.13 6.65
N GLY A 110 -7.45 6.75 7.83
CA GLY A 110 -6.92 6.16 9.03
C GLY A 110 -7.00 7.10 10.22
N VAL A 111 -6.27 6.73 11.27
CA VAL A 111 -6.29 7.44 12.55
C VAL A 111 -4.88 7.77 13.01
N ILE A 112 -4.74 8.91 13.65
CA ILE A 112 -3.51 9.35 14.29
C ILE A 112 -3.38 8.61 15.62
N VAL A 113 -2.32 7.82 15.76
CA VAL A 113 -2.02 7.08 16.98
C VAL A 113 -1.28 7.97 17.96
N GLN A 114 -0.28 8.73 17.53
CA GLN A 114 0.43 9.68 18.41
C GLN A 114 1.28 10.67 17.61
N GLU A 115 1.56 11.83 18.21
CA GLU A 115 2.63 12.74 17.80
C GLU A 115 3.96 12.21 18.37
N LEU A 116 4.97 12.06 17.51
CA LEU A 116 6.31 11.61 17.87
C LEU A 116 7.19 12.80 18.25
N LYS A 117 8.33 12.54 18.91
CA LYS A 117 9.23 13.60 19.41
C LYS A 117 9.81 14.49 18.30
N ASN A 118 9.93 13.98 17.08
CA ASN A 118 10.39 14.71 15.90
C ASN A 118 9.29 15.58 15.25
N GLY A 119 8.04 15.54 15.76
CA GLY A 119 6.90 16.27 15.21
C GLY A 119 6.16 15.53 14.09
N ASN A 120 6.60 14.32 13.72
CA ASN A 120 5.85 13.45 12.83
C ASN A 120 4.73 12.73 13.59
N TYR A 121 3.84 12.07 12.86
CA TYR A 121 2.71 11.37 13.42
C TYR A 121 2.76 9.90 13.06
N LEU A 122 2.57 9.04 14.07
CA LEU A 122 2.30 7.64 13.83
C LEU A 122 0.84 7.49 13.36
N PHE A 123 0.65 7.00 12.15
CA PHE A 123 -0.65 6.82 11.53
C PHE A 123 -0.98 5.34 11.43
N ARG A 124 -2.22 4.97 11.74
CA ARG A 124 -2.75 3.63 11.52
C ARG A 124 -3.77 3.68 10.39
N PHE A 125 -3.51 2.97 9.30
CA PHE A 125 -4.48 2.82 8.20
C PHE A 125 -5.75 2.13 8.70
N ASN A 126 -6.91 2.57 8.24
CA ASN A 126 -8.15 1.84 8.50
C ASN A 126 -8.25 0.61 7.61
N SER A 127 -7.85 0.73 6.35
CA SER A 127 -7.78 -0.38 5.39
C SER A 127 -7.04 -1.59 5.96
N ASP A 128 -7.71 -2.73 6.00
CA ASP A 128 -7.06 -3.98 6.44
C ASP A 128 -6.08 -4.47 5.38
N ASN A 129 -6.29 -4.14 4.11
CA ASN A 129 -5.41 -4.58 3.02
C ASN A 129 -4.13 -3.74 2.87
N GLN A 130 -3.98 -2.66 3.65
CA GLN A 130 -2.81 -1.79 3.59
C GLN A 130 -1.72 -2.23 4.57
N TRP A 131 -0.56 -2.60 4.03
CA TRP A 131 0.61 -3.01 4.79
C TRP A 131 1.83 -2.11 4.52
N PRO A 132 2.61 -1.70 5.54
CA PRO A 132 2.38 -1.92 6.98
C PRO A 132 1.20 -1.09 7.52
N LYS A 133 0.47 -1.65 8.49
CA LYS A 133 -0.75 -1.01 9.08
C LYS A 133 -0.44 0.27 9.83
N PHE A 134 0.80 0.41 10.32
CA PHE A 134 1.30 1.60 10.99
C PHE A 134 2.46 2.19 10.19
N VAL A 135 2.37 3.48 9.88
CA VAL A 135 3.43 4.23 9.18
C VAL A 135 3.57 5.60 9.82
N GLU A 136 4.79 6.06 9.96
CA GLU A 136 5.07 7.44 10.37
C GLU A 136 4.95 8.38 9.17
N PHE A 137 4.21 9.47 9.34
CA PHE A 137 4.10 10.53 8.35
C PHE A 137 4.45 11.88 8.94
N GLY A 138 5.23 12.66 8.18
CA GLY A 138 5.33 14.09 8.39
C GLY A 138 3.99 14.77 8.12
N VAL A 139 3.75 15.90 8.80
CA VAL A 139 2.48 16.64 8.74
C VAL A 139 2.05 17.03 7.31
N ASN A 140 3.00 17.21 6.39
CA ASN A 140 2.72 17.56 4.99
C ASN A 140 2.14 16.40 4.16
N LYS A 141 2.27 15.16 4.64
CA LYS A 141 1.65 13.98 4.02
C LYS A 141 0.31 13.62 4.67
N LEU A 142 -0.19 14.45 5.59
CA LEU A 142 -1.45 14.23 6.29
C LEU A 142 -2.42 15.37 6.00
N ARG A 143 -3.70 15.02 5.88
CA ARG A 143 -4.80 15.98 5.83
C ARG A 143 -5.96 15.50 6.69
N LEU A 144 -6.86 16.40 7.06
CA LEU A 144 -8.07 16.00 7.78
C LEU A 144 -8.89 15.04 6.90
N HIS A 145 -9.28 13.90 7.45
CA HIS A 145 -10.18 12.98 6.76
C HIS A 145 -11.53 13.66 6.53
N ARG A 146 -12.04 13.61 5.29
CA ARG A 146 -13.33 14.19 4.93
C ARG A 146 -14.09 13.26 3.98
N THR A 147 -15.40 13.20 4.18
CA THR A 147 -16.34 12.48 3.33
C THR A 147 -17.07 13.47 2.43
N TRP A 148 -17.19 13.16 1.14
CA TRP A 148 -18.03 13.92 0.23
C TRP A 148 -19.44 13.31 0.20
N PHE A 149 -20.43 14.06 0.65
CA PHE A 149 -21.81 13.57 0.73
C PHE A 149 -22.78 14.69 0.36
N ASN A 150 -23.74 14.37 -0.54
CA ASN A 150 -24.77 15.30 -1.01
C ASN A 150 -24.22 16.68 -1.42
N GLY A 151 -23.11 16.71 -2.16
CA GLY A 151 -22.53 17.95 -2.67
C GLY A 151 -21.74 18.76 -1.64
N ASN A 152 -21.44 18.21 -0.47
CA ASN A 152 -20.73 18.89 0.61
C ASN A 152 -19.62 18.01 1.20
N TRP A 153 -18.55 18.65 1.65
CA TRP A 153 -17.52 18.01 2.47
C TRP A 153 -17.99 17.90 3.91
N ILE A 154 -17.73 16.74 4.54
CA ILE A 154 -18.02 16.47 5.94
C ILE A 154 -16.73 15.98 6.63
N PRO A 155 -16.18 16.70 7.62
CA PRO A 155 -16.58 18.05 8.04
C PRO A 155 -16.50 19.09 6.90
N PRO A 156 -16.99 20.34 7.06
CA PRO A 156 -16.90 21.41 6.06
C PRO A 156 -15.49 22.00 5.91
N LEU A 157 -15.11 22.41 4.70
CA LEU A 157 -13.83 23.09 4.44
C LEU A 157 -13.88 24.52 4.99
N GLU A 158 -13.00 24.83 5.94
CA GLU A 158 -12.90 26.18 6.50
C GLU A 158 -11.95 27.04 5.66
N ALA A 159 -12.32 28.28 5.39
CA ALA A 159 -11.51 29.18 4.54
C ALA A 159 -10.10 29.44 5.10
N SER A 160 -9.94 29.38 6.43
CA SER A 160 -8.65 29.54 7.12
C SER A 160 -7.70 28.35 6.93
N GLU A 161 -8.23 27.18 6.55
CA GLU A 161 -7.46 25.95 6.33
C GLU A 161 -6.91 25.83 4.91
N ILE A 162 -7.39 26.66 3.97
CA ILE A 162 -6.97 26.60 2.56
C ILE A 162 -5.57 27.23 2.40
N ALA A 163 -4.66 26.49 1.78
CA ALA A 163 -3.34 26.97 1.39
C ALA A 163 -3.43 27.77 0.08
N VAL A 164 -2.70 28.89 0.00
CA VAL A 164 -2.49 29.65 -1.24
C VAL A 164 -1.31 28.97 -1.95
N GLU A 165 -1.46 28.61 -3.23
CA GLU A 165 -0.52 27.74 -3.95
C GLU A 165 0.92 28.28 -4.03
N GLU A 166 1.89 27.50 -3.55
CA GLU A 166 3.25 27.44 -4.10
C GLU A 166 3.53 25.97 -4.48
N VAL A 167 3.82 25.72 -5.76
CA VAL A 167 3.99 24.37 -6.32
C VAL A 167 5.46 23.96 -6.21
N GLN A 168 5.77 22.93 -5.43
CA GLN A 168 7.03 22.19 -5.50
C GLN A 168 6.76 20.73 -5.81
N ARG A 169 7.37 20.20 -6.87
CA ARG A 169 7.29 18.80 -7.31
C ARG A 169 8.55 18.08 -6.85
N GLU A 170 8.39 16.94 -6.20
CA GLU A 170 9.45 15.95 -6.03
C GLU A 170 9.14 14.74 -6.92
N GLU A 171 10.15 14.23 -7.62
CA GLU A 171 10.08 13.04 -8.48
C GLU A 171 10.69 11.82 -7.77
N GLU A 172 10.05 10.66 -7.89
CA GLU A 172 10.55 9.36 -7.43
C GLU A 172 11.20 8.58 -8.59
N PRO A 173 12.20 7.71 -8.33
CA PRO A 173 13.04 7.11 -9.36
C PRO A 173 12.44 5.83 -9.97
N THR A 174 12.63 5.67 -11.28
CA THR A 174 12.21 4.52 -12.09
C THR A 174 12.99 3.24 -11.80
N LYS A 175 12.28 2.12 -11.63
CA LYS A 175 12.83 0.75 -11.53
C LYS A 175 13.53 0.31 -12.83
N LYS A 176 14.73 -0.26 -12.71
CA LYS A 176 15.47 -0.95 -13.78
C LYS A 176 15.36 -2.45 -13.59
N THR A 177 15.02 -3.17 -14.65
CA THR A 177 15.07 -4.64 -14.70
C THR A 177 16.52 -5.10 -14.85
N MET A 178 17.02 -5.97 -13.96
CA MET A 178 18.34 -6.62 -14.10
C MET A 178 18.24 -8.14 -13.87
N GLU A 179 19.16 -8.85 -14.52
CA GLU A 179 19.26 -10.31 -14.56
C GLU A 179 19.70 -10.87 -13.19
N MET A 180 18.92 -11.80 -12.62
CA MET A 180 19.30 -12.52 -11.39
C MET A 180 20.27 -13.66 -11.70
N GLU A 181 21.31 -13.79 -10.87
CA GLU A 181 22.25 -14.92 -10.88
C GLU A 181 21.55 -16.25 -10.56
N GLU A 182 21.97 -17.35 -11.20
CA GLU A 182 21.40 -18.68 -10.97
C GLU A 182 21.82 -19.27 -9.61
N TYR A 183 20.92 -20.02 -8.97
CA TYR A 183 21.18 -20.64 -7.68
C TYR A 183 21.90 -21.98 -7.84
N ASN A 184 22.97 -22.20 -7.08
CA ASN A 184 23.66 -23.49 -7.04
C ASN A 184 22.84 -24.55 -6.29
N GLU A 185 23.00 -25.82 -6.66
CA GLU A 185 22.47 -26.94 -5.87
C GLU A 185 23.00 -26.88 -4.44
N ARG A 186 22.13 -27.21 -3.48
CA ARG A 186 22.34 -27.12 -2.02
C ARG A 186 22.44 -25.70 -1.44
N ALA A 187 22.19 -24.66 -2.22
CA ALA A 187 22.10 -23.30 -1.68
C ALA A 187 20.96 -23.19 -0.66
N LEU A 188 21.24 -22.54 0.47
CA LEU A 188 20.24 -22.18 1.48
C LEU A 188 19.48 -20.93 1.02
N VAL A 189 18.17 -21.06 0.92
CA VAL A 189 17.27 -20.03 0.42
C VAL A 189 16.09 -19.86 1.36
N GLU A 190 15.40 -18.74 1.22
CA GLU A 190 14.05 -18.58 1.76
C GLU A 190 13.05 -18.56 0.60
N VAL A 191 11.94 -19.26 0.78
CA VAL A 191 10.89 -19.38 -0.24
C VAL A 191 9.55 -18.95 0.31
N ALA A 192 8.75 -18.29 -0.54
CA ALA A 192 7.40 -17.88 -0.19
C ALA A 192 6.38 -18.62 -1.07
N ASN A 193 5.22 -18.97 -0.51
CA ASN A 193 4.20 -19.67 -1.27
C ASN A 193 3.34 -18.69 -2.09
N ASP A 194 2.89 -19.12 -3.27
CA ASP A 194 2.12 -18.28 -4.21
C ASP A 194 0.71 -17.97 -3.71
N GLU A 195 0.18 -18.82 -2.83
CA GLU A 195 -1.21 -18.78 -2.34
C GLU A 195 -1.41 -17.79 -1.17
N ASP A 196 -0.33 -17.31 -0.55
CA ASP A 196 -0.38 -16.48 0.67
C ASP A 196 -0.53 -14.97 0.40
N GLY A 197 -0.65 -14.56 -0.88
CA GLY A 197 -0.82 -13.16 -1.26
C GLY A 197 0.40 -12.26 -0.92
N PRO A 198 0.22 -10.93 -0.82
CA PRO A 198 1.32 -9.99 -0.55
C PRO A 198 1.91 -10.09 0.86
N ASN A 199 1.19 -10.72 1.80
CA ASN A 199 1.56 -10.86 3.22
C ASN A 199 2.20 -12.21 3.54
N ARG A 200 2.94 -12.76 2.56
CA ARG A 200 3.52 -14.11 2.60
C ARG A 200 4.67 -14.24 3.62
N ALA A 201 4.74 -15.41 4.25
CA ALA A 201 5.88 -15.82 5.06
C ALA A 201 7.03 -16.34 4.19
N TRP A 202 8.25 -16.19 4.70
CA TRP A 202 9.46 -16.74 4.10
C TRP A 202 9.90 -17.97 4.87
N TYR A 203 9.86 -19.13 4.21
CA TYR A 203 10.21 -20.42 4.79
C TYR A 203 11.62 -20.83 4.37
N ALA A 204 12.40 -21.34 5.32
CA ALA A 204 13.74 -21.85 5.02
C ALA A 204 13.66 -23.10 4.13
N ALA A 205 14.48 -23.13 3.09
CA ALA A 205 14.53 -24.21 2.11
C ALA A 205 15.94 -24.38 1.52
N ILE A 206 16.13 -25.48 0.80
CA ILE A 206 17.36 -25.84 0.11
C ILE A 206 17.05 -26.02 -1.38
N ILE A 207 17.89 -25.48 -2.25
CA ILE A 207 17.83 -25.76 -3.70
C ILE A 207 18.26 -27.21 -3.93
N VAL A 208 17.38 -28.04 -4.45
CA VAL A 208 17.69 -29.44 -4.80
C VAL A 208 18.32 -29.50 -6.19
N THR A 209 17.62 -28.97 -7.20
CA THR A 209 18.10 -28.99 -8.59
C THR A 209 17.33 -27.99 -9.46
N PRO A 210 17.95 -27.36 -10.48
CA PRO A 210 17.25 -26.56 -11.48
C PRO A 210 16.32 -27.43 -12.34
N VAL A 211 15.12 -26.92 -12.63
CA VAL A 211 14.09 -27.60 -13.46
C VAL A 211 13.91 -26.91 -14.82
N GLY A 212 14.69 -25.85 -15.09
CA GLY A 212 14.62 -25.04 -16.31
C GLY A 212 13.58 -23.92 -16.24
N ASN A 213 13.67 -22.96 -17.16
CA ASN A 213 12.83 -21.75 -17.22
C ASN A 213 12.79 -20.97 -15.90
N LYS A 214 13.95 -20.75 -15.25
CA LYS A 214 14.05 -20.03 -13.97
C LYS A 214 13.21 -20.65 -12.83
N ARG A 215 13.08 -21.97 -12.82
CA ARG A 215 12.43 -22.72 -11.74
C ARG A 215 13.38 -23.72 -11.11
N TYR A 216 13.21 -23.93 -9.81
CA TYR A 216 14.02 -24.84 -9.00
C TYR A 216 13.12 -25.77 -8.21
N LEU A 217 13.54 -27.03 -8.08
CA LEU A 217 13.00 -27.92 -7.07
C LEU A 217 13.65 -27.52 -5.75
N ILE A 218 12.84 -27.12 -4.77
CA ILE A 218 13.28 -26.81 -3.42
C ILE A 218 12.80 -27.89 -2.45
N GLN A 219 13.49 -27.99 -1.32
CA GLN A 219 13.08 -28.78 -0.17
C GLN A 219 13.00 -27.88 1.06
N TYR A 220 11.84 -27.81 1.72
CA TYR A 220 11.67 -27.03 2.95
C TYR A 220 12.50 -27.63 4.09
N THR A 221 13.03 -26.82 4.99
CA THR A 221 13.77 -27.33 6.16
C THR A 221 12.90 -27.45 7.41
N THR A 222 11.73 -26.81 7.42
CA THR A 222 10.83 -26.74 8.58
C THR A 222 9.51 -27.49 8.39
N MET A 223 9.21 -27.98 7.18
CA MET A 223 7.96 -28.69 6.84
C MET A 223 8.21 -30.16 6.49
N ARG A 224 7.65 -31.07 7.28
CA ARG A 224 7.75 -32.52 7.03
C ARG A 224 6.61 -33.04 6.18
N THR A 225 6.83 -34.16 5.50
CA THR A 225 5.76 -34.90 4.82
C THR A 225 4.82 -35.58 5.83
N ASP A 226 3.56 -35.82 5.45
CA ASP A 226 2.53 -36.41 6.33
C ASP A 226 2.90 -37.81 6.84
N ASP A 227 3.66 -38.56 6.04
CA ASP A 227 4.20 -39.89 6.38
C ASP A 227 5.52 -39.81 7.16
N ASN A 228 6.01 -38.59 7.45
CA ASN A 228 7.27 -38.30 8.14
C ASN A 228 8.50 -38.96 7.48
N SER A 229 8.40 -39.32 6.19
CA SER A 229 9.47 -39.94 5.40
C SER A 229 10.55 -38.95 4.96
N GLY A 230 10.26 -37.64 5.02
CA GLY A 230 11.23 -36.60 4.72
C GLY A 230 10.67 -35.19 4.88
N PHE A 231 11.30 -34.25 4.18
CA PHE A 231 10.85 -32.87 4.10
C PHE A 231 10.13 -32.61 2.78
N PHE A 232 9.08 -31.78 2.83
CA PHE A 232 8.26 -31.45 1.67
C PHE A 232 9.10 -30.75 0.59
N GLY A 233 8.92 -31.15 -0.66
CA GLY A 233 9.58 -30.55 -1.82
C GLY A 233 8.58 -29.95 -2.79
N LYS A 234 8.91 -28.80 -3.39
CA LYS A 234 8.04 -28.08 -4.32
C LYS A 234 8.86 -27.45 -5.44
N VAL A 235 8.32 -27.40 -6.66
CA VAL A 235 8.93 -26.62 -7.75
C VAL A 235 8.46 -25.18 -7.62
N MET A 236 9.41 -24.24 -7.54
CA MET A 236 9.15 -22.81 -7.35
C MET A 236 9.84 -22.00 -8.44
N ASP A 237 9.21 -20.88 -8.83
CA ASP A 237 9.82 -19.88 -9.70
C ASP A 237 10.79 -19.00 -8.90
N THR A 238 11.88 -18.56 -9.53
CA THR A 238 12.85 -17.61 -8.96
C THR A 238 12.24 -16.38 -8.32
N LEU A 239 11.07 -15.91 -8.77
CA LEU A 239 10.36 -14.77 -8.17
C LEU A 239 9.93 -15.01 -6.71
N HIS A 240 9.85 -16.27 -6.30
CA HIS A 240 9.43 -16.71 -4.97
C HIS A 240 10.59 -17.27 -4.14
N ILE A 241 11.82 -17.14 -4.64
CA ILE A 241 13.05 -17.62 -4.01
C ILE A 241 13.97 -16.42 -3.78
N ARG A 242 14.42 -16.24 -2.54
CA ARG A 242 15.50 -15.31 -2.20
C ARG A 242 16.62 -16.05 -1.48
N PRO A 243 17.87 -15.54 -1.50
CA PRO A 243 18.93 -16.07 -0.64
C PRO A 243 18.51 -16.04 0.83
N ARG A 244 19.32 -16.62 1.73
CA ARG A 244 19.17 -16.31 3.15
C ARG A 244 19.65 -14.87 3.41
N PRO A 245 18.93 -14.06 4.21
CA PRO A 245 19.42 -12.75 4.59
C PRO A 245 20.76 -12.85 5.33
N PRO A 246 21.68 -11.89 5.13
CA PRO A 246 22.94 -11.85 5.84
C PRO A 246 22.67 -11.67 7.34
N ASP A 247 23.51 -12.32 8.14
CA ASP A 247 23.49 -12.13 9.59
C ASP A 247 24.01 -10.70 9.87
N ILE A 248 23.09 -9.83 10.27
CA ILE A 248 23.39 -8.47 10.70
C ILE A 248 23.40 -8.42 12.22
N GLU A 249 24.17 -7.48 12.78
CA GLU A 249 24.10 -7.20 14.22
C GLU A 249 22.65 -6.85 14.58
N VAL A 250 22.03 -7.74 15.36
CA VAL A 250 20.72 -7.50 15.94
C VAL A 250 20.94 -6.57 17.13
N PRO A 251 20.23 -5.43 17.21
CA PRO A 251 20.29 -4.57 18.39
C PRO A 251 20.01 -5.37 19.66
N ASP A 252 20.66 -5.03 20.77
CA ASP A 252 20.37 -5.67 22.08
C ASP A 252 18.89 -5.57 22.47
N GLN A 253 18.18 -4.59 21.91
CA GLN A 253 16.75 -4.37 22.11
C GLN A 253 16.11 -3.77 20.85
N PHE A 254 14.93 -4.28 20.48
CA PHE A 254 14.10 -3.61 19.47
C PHE A 254 13.32 -2.45 20.09
N VAL A 255 13.13 -1.38 19.33
CA VAL A 255 12.29 -0.27 19.73
C VAL A 255 10.95 -0.32 19.03
N MET A 256 9.99 0.43 19.57
CA MET A 256 8.71 0.69 18.92
C MET A 256 8.92 1.09 17.45
N LEU A 257 8.11 0.52 16.57
CA LEU A 257 8.10 0.72 15.11
C LEU A 257 9.26 0.10 14.33
N ASP A 258 10.18 -0.60 15.00
CA ASP A 258 11.15 -1.41 14.26
C ASP A 258 10.40 -2.41 13.38
N GLN A 259 10.76 -2.42 12.09
CA GLN A 259 10.31 -3.44 11.17
C GLN A 259 11.09 -4.71 11.45
N VAL A 260 10.38 -5.79 11.74
CA VAL A 260 10.95 -7.08 12.11
C VAL A 260 10.38 -8.19 11.21
N ASP A 261 11.14 -9.27 11.06
CA ASP A 261 10.59 -10.56 10.65
C ASP A 261 10.42 -11.40 11.92
N ALA A 262 9.19 -11.87 12.18
CA ALA A 262 8.87 -12.72 13.32
C ALA A 262 8.78 -14.19 12.89
N PHE A 263 9.44 -15.07 13.63
CA PHE A 263 9.38 -16.51 13.37
C PHE A 263 8.09 -17.09 13.94
N TYR A 264 7.17 -17.46 13.06
CA TYR A 264 5.85 -17.96 13.42
C TYR A 264 5.41 -19.06 12.44
N LYS A 265 4.79 -20.14 12.94
CA LYS A 265 4.33 -21.29 12.14
C LYS A 265 5.39 -21.85 11.15
N GLY A 266 6.67 -21.81 11.54
CA GLY A 266 7.76 -22.38 10.75
C GLY A 266 8.33 -21.49 9.64
N GLY A 267 7.87 -20.25 9.53
CA GLY A 267 8.35 -19.24 8.59
C GLY A 267 8.59 -17.87 9.23
N TRP A 268 9.23 -16.98 8.49
CA TRP A 268 9.49 -15.59 8.87
C TRP A 268 8.42 -14.66 8.30
N TRP A 269 7.69 -13.98 9.18
CA TRP A 269 6.58 -13.10 8.85
C TRP A 269 6.98 -11.63 9.06
N LYS A 270 6.77 -10.79 8.05
CA LYS A 270 6.97 -9.35 8.20
C LYS A 270 6.05 -8.81 9.29
N GLY A 271 6.58 -7.96 10.15
CA GLY A 271 5.88 -7.38 11.28
C GLY A 271 6.46 -6.04 11.69
N VAL A 272 5.77 -5.36 12.60
CA VAL A 272 6.22 -4.11 13.22
C VAL A 272 6.04 -4.19 14.73
N ILE A 273 7.05 -3.75 15.47
CA ILE A 273 6.98 -3.66 16.94
C ILE A 273 5.94 -2.59 17.29
N ILE A 274 4.87 -2.98 17.96
CA ILE A 274 3.80 -2.07 18.42
C ILE A 274 3.75 -1.93 19.94
N LYS A 275 4.52 -2.74 20.68
CA LYS A 275 4.74 -2.57 22.12
C LYS A 275 6.03 -3.26 22.55
N VAL A 276 6.81 -2.60 23.40
CA VAL A 276 7.92 -3.22 24.14
C VAL A 276 7.43 -3.52 25.56
N LEU A 277 7.56 -4.76 26.02
CA LEU A 277 7.08 -5.19 27.34
C LEU A 277 8.15 -5.03 28.43
N SER A 278 7.72 -4.96 29.68
CA SER A 278 8.55 -4.64 30.85
C SER A 278 9.39 -5.84 31.31
N ASP A 279 10.42 -6.13 30.51
CA ASP A 279 11.68 -6.81 30.78
C ASP A 279 12.63 -6.72 29.56
N ASP A 280 12.26 -5.92 28.54
CA ASP A 280 12.97 -5.71 27.27
C ASP A 280 13.24 -6.99 26.45
N SER A 281 12.67 -8.13 26.88
CA SER A 281 12.88 -9.45 26.28
C SER A 281 11.71 -9.90 25.41
N LYS A 282 10.59 -9.19 25.48
CA LYS A 282 9.34 -9.50 24.78
C LYS A 282 8.72 -8.27 24.11
N TYR A 283 8.09 -8.52 22.97
CA TYR A 283 7.54 -7.50 22.10
C TYR A 283 6.16 -7.92 21.62
N HIS A 284 5.19 -6.99 21.60
CA HIS A 284 4.01 -7.18 20.76
C HIS A 284 4.37 -6.75 19.35
N VAL A 285 4.19 -7.67 18.41
CA VAL A 285 4.39 -7.44 16.99
C VAL A 285 3.04 -7.54 16.31
N TYR A 286 2.71 -6.52 15.53
CA TYR A 286 1.62 -6.61 14.58
C TYR A 286 2.18 -7.27 13.31
N LEU A 287 1.69 -8.46 12.97
CA LEU A 287 2.14 -9.21 11.80
C LEU A 287 1.41 -8.79 10.53
N ALA A 288 2.03 -9.07 9.38
CA ALA A 288 1.40 -8.94 8.07
C ALA A 288 0.14 -9.82 7.91
N THR A 289 -0.08 -10.81 8.77
CA THR A 289 -1.33 -11.59 8.85
C THR A 289 -2.47 -10.84 9.54
N HIS A 290 -2.28 -9.58 9.93
CA HIS A 290 -3.20 -8.77 10.71
C HIS A 290 -3.41 -9.23 12.15
N GLU A 291 -2.54 -10.12 12.63
CA GLU A 291 -2.54 -10.62 14.00
C GLU A 291 -1.56 -9.81 14.87
N GLU A 292 -2.01 -9.42 16.07
CA GLU A 292 -1.12 -8.92 17.12
C GLU A 292 -0.69 -10.10 18.00
N MET A 293 0.62 -10.33 18.11
CA MET A 293 1.15 -11.44 18.91
C MET A 293 2.38 -11.02 19.71
N GLU A 294 2.58 -11.69 20.84
CA GLU A 294 3.77 -11.54 21.69
C GLU A 294 4.89 -12.46 21.17
N PHE A 295 6.08 -11.89 20.98
CA PHE A 295 7.29 -12.60 20.58
C PHE A 295 8.45 -12.30 21.53
N LYS A 296 9.32 -13.29 21.73
CA LYS A 296 10.61 -13.09 22.39
C LYS A 296 11.60 -12.45 21.44
N HIS A 297 12.62 -11.80 21.99
CA HIS A 297 13.72 -11.24 21.20
C HIS A 297 14.33 -12.28 20.22
N SER A 298 14.54 -13.52 20.65
CA SER A 298 15.13 -14.60 19.82
C SER A 298 14.24 -15.08 18.68
N GLU A 299 12.95 -14.72 18.69
CA GLU A 299 11.97 -15.08 17.66
C GLU A 299 11.83 -13.95 16.63
N LEU A 300 12.57 -12.87 16.79
CA LEU A 300 12.56 -11.70 15.91
C LEU A 300 13.93 -11.51 15.28
N ARG A 301 13.94 -11.02 14.05
CA ARG A 301 15.12 -10.43 13.42
C ARG A 301 14.72 -9.11 12.80
N LEU A 302 15.68 -8.20 12.63
CA LEU A 302 15.40 -6.97 11.89
C LEU A 302 14.97 -7.33 10.46
N HIS A 303 13.88 -6.71 10.00
CA HIS A 303 13.37 -6.93 8.66
C HIS A 303 14.42 -6.51 7.64
N GLN A 304 14.53 -7.26 6.54
CA GLN A 304 15.38 -6.93 5.39
C GLN A 304 14.59 -7.19 4.11
N ASP A 305 14.64 -6.25 3.19
CA ASP A 305 14.01 -6.36 1.88
C ASP A 305 15.02 -6.89 0.86
N TRP A 306 14.60 -7.90 0.10
CA TRP A 306 15.36 -8.42 -1.05
C TRP A 306 14.84 -7.74 -2.30
N ILE A 307 15.56 -6.72 -2.78
CA ILE A 307 15.17 -5.88 -3.92
C ILE A 307 16.31 -5.90 -4.92
N ASP A 308 15.99 -6.18 -6.18
CA ASP A 308 16.93 -6.14 -7.31
C ASP A 308 18.24 -6.91 -7.05
N GLY A 309 18.13 -8.10 -6.45
CA GLY A 309 19.26 -8.97 -6.19
C GLY A 309 20.16 -8.54 -5.02
N LYS A 310 19.70 -7.60 -4.18
CA LYS A 310 20.45 -7.11 -3.02
C LYS A 310 19.60 -7.07 -1.77
N TRP A 311 20.23 -7.36 -0.64
CA TRP A 311 19.64 -7.13 0.67
C TRP A 311 19.74 -5.65 1.01
N THR A 312 18.60 -5.07 1.34
CA THR A 312 18.48 -3.70 1.81
C THR A 312 17.87 -3.71 3.19
N LYS A 313 18.42 -2.91 4.10
CA LYS A 313 17.73 -2.61 5.36
C LYS A 313 16.53 -1.74 5.03
N PRO A 314 15.40 -1.88 5.75
CA PRO A 314 14.31 -0.93 5.65
C PRO A 314 14.89 0.46 5.88
N SER A 315 14.52 1.41 5.00
CA SER A 315 14.92 2.80 5.16
C SER A 315 14.58 3.21 6.60
N PRO A 316 15.54 3.76 7.38
CA PRO A 316 15.16 4.41 8.61
C PRO A 316 14.08 5.42 8.25
N VAL A 317 12.98 5.32 8.97
CA VAL A 317 11.92 6.30 8.91
C VAL A 317 12.54 7.56 9.55
N ILE A 318 13.16 8.39 8.70
CA ILE A 318 13.83 9.64 9.09
C ILE A 318 12.82 10.78 9.08
#